data_AF-A0A4S4FNW5-F1
#
_entry.id   AF-A0A4S4FNW5-F1
#
_cell.length_a   1.000
_cell.length_b   1.000
_cell.length_c   1.000
_cell.angle_alpha   90.00
_cell.angle_beta   90.00
_cell.angle_gamma   90.00
#
_symmetry.space_group_name_H-M   'P 1'
#
loop_
_entity.id
_entity.type
_entity.pdbx_description
1 polymer ?
#
loop_
_entity_poly.entity_id
_entity_poly.type
_entity_poly.pdbx_seq_one_letter_code
_entity_poly.pdbx_strand_id
1 'polypeptide(L)' 'MAGTKMGGVLAARINMERHGKDFYKLIGAKGGRNGAGPDYRKGGPLATGFAAHPDLARIAGAKGGRISKRRKADA' A
#
# COMPACT_ATOMS: atom_id res chain seq x y z
N MET A 1 -12.21 -16.03 3.64
CA MET A 1 -12.10 -15.13 4.81
C MET A 1 -11.04 -14.08 4.55
N ALA A 2 -11.31 -12.81 4.87
CA ALA A 2 -10.28 -11.77 4.86
C ALA A 2 -9.39 -11.92 6.12
N GLY A 3 -8.09 -11.62 6.00
CA GLY A 3 -7.16 -11.65 7.13
C GLY A 3 -6.63 -13.03 7.55
N THR A 4 -7.06 -14.13 6.92
CA THR A 4 -6.52 -15.48 7.21
C THR A 4 -5.47 -15.90 6.18
N LYS A 5 -4.53 -16.78 6.58
CA LYS A 5 -3.53 -17.36 5.66
C LYS A 5 -4.18 -17.99 4.42
N MET A 6 -5.22 -18.80 4.63
CA MET A 6 -5.97 -19.43 3.53
C MET A 6 -6.59 -18.41 2.59
N GLY A 7 -7.15 -17.32 3.13
CA GLY A 7 -7.68 -16.22 2.32
C GLY A 7 -6.61 -15.54 1.47
N GLY A 8 -5.41 -15.36 2.01
CA GLY A 8 -4.27 -14.81 1.29
C GLY A 8 -3.83 -15.68 0.11
N VAL A 9 -3.77 -17.00 0.30
CA VAL A 9 -3.40 -17.95 -0.77
C VAL A 9 -4.44 -17.93 -1.90
N LEU A 10 -5.73 -17.95 -1.56
CA LEU A 10 -6.80 -17.87 -2.55
C LEU A 10 -6.75 -16.56 -3.34
N ALA A 11 -6.52 -15.44 -2.65
CA ALA A 11 -6.38 -14.13 -3.30
C ALA A 11 -5.18 -14.09 -4.26
N ALA A 12 -4.03 -14.64 -3.85
CA ALA A 12 -2.84 -14.71 -4.70
C ALA A 12 -3.10 -15.49 -5.99
N ARG A 13 -3.76 -16.65 -5.88
CA ARG A 13 -4.16 -17.45 -7.05
C ARG A 13 -5.08 -16.67 -7.98
N ILE A 14 -6.15 -16.09 -7.46
CA ILE A 14 -7.12 -15.32 -8.27
C ILE A 14 -6.44 -14.12 -8.96
N ASN A 15 -5.54 -13.44 -8.26
CA ASN A 15 -4.80 -12.30 -8.83
C ASN A 15 -3.89 -12.74 -9.99
N MET A 16 -3.21 -13.89 -9.86
CA MET A 16 -2.38 -14.45 -10.94
C MET A 16 -3.24 -14.89 -12.14
N GLU A 17 -4.39 -15.50 -11.90
CA GLU A 17 -5.33 -15.91 -12.96
C GLU A 17 -5.90 -14.70 -13.72
N ARG A 18 -6.23 -13.60 -13.01
CA ARG A 18 -6.83 -12.39 -13.61
C ARG A 18 -5.83 -11.47 -14.29
N HIS A 19 -4.62 -11.36 -13.75
CA HIS A 19 -3.65 -10.32 -14.15
C HIS A 19 -2.33 -10.90 -14.70
N GLY A 20 -2.19 -12.22 -14.73
CA GLY A 20 -1.01 -12.90 -15.24
C GLY A 20 0.10 -13.06 -14.21
N LYS A 21 1.13 -13.82 -14.60
CA LYS A 21 2.26 -14.21 -13.73
C LYS A 21 3.09 -13.03 -13.26
N ASP A 22 3.16 -11.96 -14.05
CA ASP A 22 3.95 -10.76 -13.74
C ASP A 22 3.26 -9.78 -12.78
N PHE A 23 2.02 -10.05 -12.36
CA PHE A 23 1.22 -9.13 -11.54
C PHE A 23 1.99 -8.59 -10.32
N TYR A 24 2.55 -9.48 -9.50
CA TYR A 24 3.28 -9.10 -8.29
C TYR A 24 4.63 -8.43 -8.58
N LYS A 25 5.30 -8.82 -9.67
CA LYS A 25 6.55 -8.21 -10.14
C LYS A 25 6.32 -6.74 -10.52
N LEU A 26 5.25 -6.47 -11.26
CA LEU A 26 4.89 -5.13 -11.71
C LEU A 26 4.45 -4.24 -10.55
N ILE A 27 3.64 -4.76 -9.62
CA ILE A 27 3.21 -4.00 -8.43
C ILE A 27 4.42 -3.67 -7.54
N GLY A 28 5.32 -4.62 -7.29
CA GLY A 28 6.55 -4.39 -6.53
C GLY A 28 7.43 -3.32 -7.17
N ALA A 29 7.65 -3.40 -8.49
CA ALA A 29 8.44 -2.41 -9.22
C ALA A 29 7.83 -0.99 -9.17
N LYS A 30 6.49 -0.87 -9.30
CA LYS A 30 5.79 0.41 -9.18
C LYS A 30 5.90 0.97 -7.75
N GLY A 31 5.73 0.13 -6.74
CA GLY A 31 5.87 0.51 -5.33
C GLY A 31 7.27 1.01 -5.00
N GLY A 32 8.31 0.32 -5.45
CA GLY A 32 9.70 0.74 -5.25
C GLY A 32 10.02 2.08 -5.92
N ARG A 33 9.56 2.29 -7.16
CA ARG A 33 9.76 3.56 -7.89
C ARG A 33 9.02 4.74 -7.25
N ASN A 34 7.82 4.53 -6.71
CA ASN A 34 7.02 5.59 -6.11
C ASN A 34 7.38 5.86 -4.63
N GLY A 35 7.94 4.86 -3.94
CA GLY A 35 8.42 5.01 -2.56
C GLY A 35 9.74 5.77 -2.48
N ALA A 36 10.58 5.65 -3.51
CA ALA A 36 11.66 6.60 -3.76
C ALA A 36 11.03 7.91 -4.25
N GLY A 37 11.17 9.01 -3.51
CA GLY A 37 10.67 10.32 -3.96
C GLY A 37 11.32 10.80 -5.27
N PRO A 38 11.05 12.04 -5.72
CA PRO A 38 11.56 12.59 -6.99
C PRO A 38 13.10 12.55 -7.13
N ASP A 39 13.84 12.34 -6.03
CA ASP A 39 15.30 12.20 -5.96
C ASP A 39 15.81 10.74 -6.03
N TYR A 40 15.15 9.86 -6.80
CA TYR A 40 15.53 8.44 -6.99
C TYR A 40 16.96 8.20 -7.54
N ARG A 41 17.69 9.25 -7.98
CA ARG A 41 19.09 9.17 -8.46
C ARG A 41 20.13 9.34 -7.36
N LYS A 42 19.76 9.92 -6.21
CA LYS A 42 20.67 10.03 -5.05
C LYS A 42 20.18 9.04 -4.02
N GLY A 43 20.81 7.87 -3.96
CA GLY A 43 20.61 6.91 -2.87
C GLY A 43 20.93 7.56 -1.52
N GLY A 44 19.93 8.21 -0.92
CA GLY A 44 20.06 8.99 0.31
C GLY A 44 19.00 8.59 1.34
N PRO A 45 19.36 8.49 2.63
CA PRO A 45 18.55 7.89 3.70
C PRO A 45 17.52 8.86 4.28
N LEU A 46 16.77 9.57 3.44
CA LEU A 46 15.60 10.29 3.94
C LEU A 46 14.51 9.25 4.14
N ALA A 47 14.27 8.89 5.40
CA ALA A 47 13.31 7.88 5.78
C ALA A 47 11.99 8.12 5.01
N THR A 48 11.60 7.16 4.18
CA THR A 48 10.44 7.29 3.30
C THR A 48 9.21 6.75 4.02
N GLY A 49 8.12 7.51 4.05
CA GLY A 49 6.81 7.06 4.55
C GLY A 49 6.32 7.79 5.79
N PHE A 50 5.17 7.34 6.30
CA PHE A 50 4.44 8.02 7.39
C PHE A 50 5.17 8.03 8.73
N ALA A 51 6.10 7.09 8.96
CA ALA A 51 6.92 7.06 10.18
C ALA A 51 7.96 8.19 10.22
N ALA A 52 8.45 8.60 9.06
CA ALA A 52 9.44 9.67 8.92
C ALA A 52 8.83 11.06 8.78
N HIS A 53 7.57 11.12 8.31
CA HIS A 53 6.81 12.35 8.14
C HIS A 53 5.44 12.24 8.83
N PRO A 54 5.38 12.44 10.16
CA PRO A 54 4.14 12.33 10.94
C PRO A 54 3.03 13.29 10.46
N ASP A 55 3.39 14.48 10.00
CA ASP A 55 2.43 15.45 9.47
C ASP A 55 1.73 14.94 8.20
N LEU A 56 2.48 14.29 7.31
CA LEU A 56 1.94 13.65 6.12
C LEU A 56 0.97 12.51 6.51
N ALA A 57 1.30 11.76 7.57
CA ALA A 57 0.47 10.68 8.09
C ALA A 57 -0.87 11.20 8.60
N ARG A 58 -0.84 12.31 9.35
CA ARG A 58 -2.04 12.96 9.88
C ARG A 58 -2.97 13.44 8.77
N ILE A 59 -2.43 14.09 7.74
CA ILE A 59 -3.22 14.58 6.60
C ILE A 59 -3.84 13.41 5.82
N ALA A 60 -3.03 12.39 5.50
CA ALA A 60 -3.50 11.21 4.77
C ALA A 60 -4.57 10.44 5.55
N GLY A 61 -4.38 10.25 6.86
CA GLY A 61 -5.35 9.58 7.73
C GLY A 61 -6.68 10.34 7.82
N ALA A 62 -6.63 11.67 8.01
CA ALA A 62 -7.84 12.50 8.05
C ALA A 62 -8.62 12.47 6.73
N LYS A 63 -7.92 12.53 5.60
CA LYS A 63 -8.54 12.43 4.27
C LYS A 63 -9.18 11.05 4.05
N GLY A 64 -8.46 9.97 4.40
CA GLY A 64 -8.96 8.61 4.29
C GLY A 64 -10.20 8.36 5.15
N GLY A 65 -10.19 8.85 6.39
CA GLY A 65 -11.34 8.79 7.29
C GLY A 65 -12.57 9.52 6.75
N ARG A 66 -12.38 10.73 6.21
CA ARG A 66 -13.47 11.54 5.63
C ARG A 66 -14.07 10.91 4.36
N ILE A 67 -13.26 10.24 3.53
CA ILE A 67 -13.71 9.61 2.29
C ILE A 67 -14.36 8.23 2.55
N SER A 68 -13.99 7.57 3.65
CA SER A 68 -14.48 6.23 3.96
C SER A 68 -16.01 6.18 4.07
N LYS A 69 -16.63 5.25 3.32
CA LYS A 69 -18.05 4.92 3.42
C LYS A 69 -18.34 3.83 4.47
N ARG A 70 -17.30 3.31 5.13
CA ARG A 70 -17.48 2.34 6.21
C ARG A 70 -17.99 3.06 7.44
N ARG A 71 -19.08 2.55 8.00
CA ARG A 71 -19.65 3.05 9.26
C ARG A 71 -18.62 2.83 10.37
N LYS A 72 -18.57 3.72 11.35
CA LYS A 72 -17.79 3.48 12.56
C LYS A 72 -18.30 2.18 13.17
N ALA A 73 -17.41 1.24 13.51
CA ALA A 73 -17.82 0.13 14.34
C ALA A 73 -18.27 0.73 15.68
N ASP A 74 -19.50 0.44 16.09
CA ASP A 74 -20.05 0.91 17.35
C ASP A 74 -19.09 0.52 18.49
N ALA A 75 -18.83 1.47 19.41
CA ALA A 75 -17.87 1.34 20.50
C ALA A 75 -18.48 0.62 21.69
#